data_AF-A0A2N5A8Z1-F1
#
_entry.id   AF-A0A2N5A8Z1-F1
#
_cell.length_a   1.000
_cell.length_b   1.000
_cell.length_c   1.000
_cell.angle_alpha   90.00
_cell.angle_beta   90.00
_cell.angle_gamma   90.00
#
_symmetry.space_group_name_H-M   'P 1'
#
loop_
_entity.id
_entity.type
_entity.pdbx_description
1 polymer ?
#
loop_
_entity_poly.entity_id
_entity_poly.type
_entity_poly.pdbx_seq_one_letter_code
_entity_poly.pdbx_strand_id
1 'polypeptide(L)'
;MLFDIEKIKELLREFPGLTGKQIAKKLGYPDKSALNSFLYSNLEGLKQVEWKWYVEDEYVLVLDADVWIDEDIFEANLSAAGCLLGASANRCRICFPENCRILLAAGARVIALSNQAAFLGKAIELDFSKCPSTKDFLDRLGFFDHLHPAVRVQPERPTESRAKRYRGNNDNLVEIASINLDDFDDSIPVKLTKQFALHAGQEYYMAVFTIFSELIGNVRDHSETPIPGFAALQLYKGKRRHIQTVISDSGLGIATTLKRNLKIYYPEIFKELESLSEDPDIFLVKHA
;
A
#
# COMPACT_ATOMS: atom_id res chain seq x y z
N MET A 1 23.40 21.74 -25.71
CA MET A 1 22.12 22.35 -25.26
C MET A 1 21.47 21.37 -24.31
N LEU A 2 21.11 21.82 -23.10
CA LEU A 2 20.34 20.99 -22.18
C LEU A 2 18.86 21.24 -22.45
N PHE A 3 18.11 20.20 -22.79
CA PHE A 3 16.65 20.28 -22.81
C PHE A 3 16.15 20.24 -21.36
N ASP A 4 15.17 21.07 -21.04
CA ASP A 4 14.56 21.13 -19.71
C ASP A 4 13.28 20.29 -19.69
N ILE A 5 13.32 19.15 -18.98
CA ILE A 5 12.23 18.18 -18.93
C ILE A 5 11.00 18.74 -18.22
N GLU A 6 11.16 19.59 -17.21
CA GLU A 6 10.03 20.13 -16.46
C GLU A 6 9.27 21.18 -17.29
N LYS A 7 9.98 22.03 -18.05
CA LYS A 7 9.32 22.92 -19.03
C LYS A 7 8.57 22.17 -20.13
N ILE A 8 9.09 21.00 -20.54
CA ILE A 8 8.40 20.15 -21.51
C ILE A 8 7.12 19.57 -20.89
N LYS A 9 7.17 19.10 -19.65
CA LYS A 9 5.98 18.61 -18.93
C LYS A 9 4.95 19.72 -18.73
N GLU A 10 5.35 20.91 -18.28
CA GLU A 10 4.46 22.07 -18.18
C GLU A 10 3.74 22.37 -19.50
N LEU A 11 4.49 22.44 -20.60
CA LEU A 11 3.91 22.64 -21.92
C LEU A 11 2.91 21.54 -22.30
N LEU A 12 3.23 20.28 -22.00
CA LEU A 12 2.39 19.14 -22.34
C LEU A 12 1.17 19.00 -21.42
N ARG A 13 1.19 19.57 -20.22
CA ARG A 13 -0.01 19.73 -19.37
C ARG A 13 -0.97 20.75 -19.98
N GLU A 14 -0.44 21.86 -20.49
CA GLU A 14 -1.24 22.92 -21.12
C GLU A 14 -1.72 22.52 -22.54
N PHE A 15 -0.87 21.82 -23.28
CA PHE A 15 -1.12 21.37 -24.66
C PHE A 15 -0.78 19.88 -24.81
N PRO A 16 -1.66 18.97 -24.38
CA PRO A 16 -1.42 17.54 -24.52
C PRO A 16 -1.41 17.11 -25.99
N GLY A 17 -0.60 16.10 -26.31
CA GLY A 17 -0.57 15.48 -27.64
C GLY A 17 0.26 16.23 -28.68
N LEU A 18 1.38 16.84 -28.28
CA LEU A 18 2.30 17.50 -29.22
C LEU A 18 3.37 16.53 -29.75
N THR A 19 3.70 16.66 -31.03
CA THR A 19 4.90 16.01 -31.61
C THR A 19 6.17 16.72 -31.12
N GLY A 20 7.33 16.03 -31.13
CA GLY A 20 8.60 16.65 -30.76
C GLY A 20 8.93 17.92 -31.55
N LYS A 21 8.53 18.00 -32.83
CA LYS A 21 8.68 19.22 -33.65
C LYS A 21 7.85 20.39 -33.11
N GLN A 22 6.64 20.12 -32.61
CA GLN A 22 5.77 21.16 -32.04
C GLN A 22 6.25 21.61 -30.68
N ILE A 23 6.75 20.69 -29.84
CA ILE A 23 7.38 21.00 -28.54
C ILE A 23 8.59 21.92 -28.76
N ALA A 24 9.50 21.54 -29.66
CA ALA A 24 10.68 22.34 -29.99
C ALA A 24 10.30 23.75 -30.45
N LYS A 25 9.27 23.88 -31.30
CA LYS A 25 8.79 25.18 -31.78
C LYS A 25 8.23 26.05 -30.65
N LYS A 26 7.42 25.47 -29.76
CA LYS A 26 6.78 26.20 -28.65
C LYS A 26 7.79 26.64 -27.57
N LEU A 27 8.83 25.84 -27.32
CA LEU A 27 9.87 26.14 -26.33
C LEU A 27 11.09 26.86 -26.91
N GLY A 28 11.11 27.15 -28.21
CA GLY A 28 12.23 27.82 -28.86
C GLY A 28 13.49 26.96 -28.97
N TYR A 29 13.39 25.63 -28.88
CA TYR A 29 14.53 24.75 -29.04
C TYR A 29 14.91 24.61 -30.52
N PRO A 30 16.17 24.95 -30.90
CA PRO A 30 16.58 24.98 -32.29
C PRO A 30 16.83 23.57 -32.87
N ASP A 31 17.21 22.60 -32.04
CA ASP A 31 17.54 21.23 -32.45
C ASP A 31 16.40 20.25 -32.15
N LYS A 32 15.62 19.93 -33.20
CA LYS A 32 14.44 19.05 -33.12
C LYS A 32 14.82 17.57 -33.03
N SER A 33 15.93 17.18 -33.66
CA SER A 33 16.37 15.79 -33.68
C SER A 33 16.94 15.41 -32.32
N ALA A 34 17.77 16.28 -31.75
CA ALA A 34 18.28 16.09 -30.40
C ALA A 34 17.18 16.10 -29.34
N LEU A 35 16.11 16.90 -29.51
CA LEU A 35 14.97 16.89 -28.59
C LEU A 35 14.25 15.54 -28.62
N ASN A 36 14.00 14.96 -29.79
CA ASN A 36 13.35 13.65 -29.87
C ASN A 36 14.18 12.57 -29.18
N SER A 37 15.49 12.52 -29.44
CA SER A 37 16.40 11.61 -28.74
C SER A 37 16.36 11.83 -27.23
N PHE A 38 16.35 13.09 -26.78
CA PHE A 38 16.21 13.43 -25.37
C PHE A 38 14.90 12.93 -24.75
N LEU A 39 13.76 13.12 -25.42
CA LEU A 39 12.46 12.64 -24.93
C LEU A 39 12.42 11.11 -24.79
N TYR A 40 13.00 10.37 -25.75
CA TYR A 40 13.11 8.92 -25.67
C TYR A 40 14.04 8.44 -24.55
N SER A 41 15.08 9.21 -24.22
CA SER A 41 15.98 8.92 -23.10
C SER A 41 15.42 9.36 -21.73
N ASN A 42 14.35 10.17 -21.71
CA ASN A 42 13.76 10.75 -20.50
C ASN A 42 12.24 10.51 -20.49
N LEU A 43 11.83 9.25 -20.55
CA LEU A 43 10.41 8.84 -20.50
C LEU A 43 9.74 9.08 -19.15
N GLU A 44 10.49 9.43 -18.10
CA GLU A 44 9.93 9.58 -16.76
C GLU A 44 8.90 10.72 -16.69
N GLY A 45 7.63 10.36 -16.50
CA GLY A 45 6.50 11.29 -16.48
C GLY A 45 6.03 11.74 -17.87
N LEU A 46 6.47 11.08 -18.94
CA LEU A 46 6.04 11.33 -20.31
C LEU A 46 5.61 10.03 -20.99
N LYS A 47 4.49 10.06 -21.71
CA LYS A 47 4.03 8.95 -22.55
C LYS A 47 3.93 9.38 -24.01
N GLN A 48 4.26 8.47 -24.92
CA GLN A 48 4.08 8.67 -26.35
C GLN A 48 2.95 7.79 -26.88
N VAL A 49 1.98 8.40 -27.57
CA VAL A 49 0.89 7.73 -28.28
C VAL A 49 0.85 8.28 -29.70
N GLU A 50 0.95 7.42 -30.72
CA GLU A 50 0.92 7.82 -32.14
C GLU A 50 1.86 9.00 -32.47
N TRP A 51 3.11 8.94 -32.02
CA TRP A 51 4.15 9.98 -32.22
C TRP A 51 3.89 11.32 -31.51
N LYS A 52 2.84 11.41 -30.70
CA LYS A 52 2.51 12.56 -29.87
C LYS A 52 2.85 12.29 -28.42
N TRP A 53 3.38 13.30 -27.76
CA TRP A 53 3.78 13.25 -26.36
C TRP A 53 2.69 13.81 -25.47
N TYR A 54 2.54 13.21 -24.31
CA TYR A 54 1.64 13.60 -23.24
C TYR A 54 2.41 13.54 -21.93
N VAL A 55 1.98 14.31 -20.94
CA VAL A 55 2.39 14.01 -19.56
C VAL A 55 1.72 12.71 -19.14
N GLU A 56 2.49 11.82 -18.55
CA GLU A 56 1.92 10.69 -17.85
C GLU A 56 1.49 11.17 -16.47
N ASP A 57 0.18 11.19 -16.23
CA ASP A 57 -0.36 11.56 -14.92
C ASP A 57 0.18 10.59 -13.88
N GLU A 58 0.74 11.15 -12.81
CA GLU A 58 1.30 10.43 -11.68
C GLU A 58 0.46 10.75 -10.45
N TYR A 59 -0.03 9.72 -9.78
CA TYR A 59 -0.59 9.85 -8.45
C TYR A 59 0.57 9.86 -7.45
N VAL A 60 0.62 10.89 -6.59
CA VAL A 60 1.66 10.98 -5.55
C VAL A 60 1.01 11.13 -4.19
N LEU A 61 1.23 10.14 -3.33
CA LEU A 61 0.95 10.23 -1.90
C LEU A 61 2.24 10.60 -1.19
N VAL A 62 2.27 11.77 -0.55
CA VAL A 62 3.38 12.18 0.32
C VAL A 62 2.91 12.00 1.76
N LEU A 63 3.61 11.15 2.52
CA LEU A 63 3.34 11.01 3.96
C LEU A 63 3.89 12.22 4.71
N ASP A 64 3.39 12.46 5.93
CA ASP A 64 3.89 13.55 6.77
C ASP A 64 5.35 13.33 7.21
N ALA A 65 6.10 14.42 7.28
CA ALA A 65 7.48 14.45 7.79
C ALA A 65 7.52 14.66 9.31
N ASP A 66 8.64 14.28 9.94
CA ASP A 66 8.94 14.54 11.36
C ASP A 66 7.91 13.99 12.37
N VAL A 67 7.06 13.06 11.97
CA VAL A 67 6.01 12.45 12.80
C VAL A 67 6.08 10.92 12.81
N TRP A 68 5.41 10.32 13.79
CA TRP A 68 5.07 8.89 13.75
C TRP A 68 3.72 8.75 13.06
N ILE A 69 3.73 8.22 11.83
CA ILE A 69 2.56 7.90 11.04
C ILE A 69 1.87 6.69 11.66
N ASP A 70 0.71 6.93 12.28
CA ASP A 70 -0.25 5.93 12.69
C ASP A 70 -1.34 5.75 11.62
N GLU A 71 -2.31 4.90 11.91
CA GLU A 71 -3.48 4.67 11.07
C GLU A 71 -4.23 5.95 10.69
N ASP A 72 -4.42 6.87 11.63
CA ASP A 72 -5.26 8.05 11.41
C ASP A 72 -4.54 9.05 10.51
N ILE A 73 -3.24 9.28 10.76
CA ILE A 73 -2.41 10.14 9.92
C ILE A 73 -2.27 9.55 8.51
N PHE A 74 -2.13 8.23 8.38
CA PHE A 74 -2.09 7.58 7.07
C PHE A 74 -3.39 7.81 6.28
N GLU A 75 -4.56 7.61 6.88
CA GLU A 75 -5.84 7.88 6.19
C GLU A 75 -6.01 9.36 5.85
N ALA A 76 -5.59 10.27 6.72
CA ALA A 76 -5.64 11.70 6.44
C ALA A 76 -4.79 12.06 5.21
N ASN A 77 -3.57 11.52 5.12
CA ASN A 77 -2.68 11.71 3.97
C ASN A 77 -3.27 11.12 2.68
N LEU A 78 -3.81 9.90 2.76
CA LEU A 78 -4.45 9.24 1.63
C LEU A 78 -5.69 10.01 1.16
N SER A 79 -6.54 10.44 2.09
CA SER A 79 -7.73 11.24 1.81
C SER A 79 -7.39 12.57 1.14
N ALA A 80 -6.37 13.27 1.64
CA ALA A 80 -5.90 14.53 1.06
C ALA A 80 -5.31 14.35 -0.35
N ALA A 81 -4.63 13.24 -0.61
CA ALA A 81 -4.09 12.91 -1.94
C ALA A 81 -5.15 12.35 -2.91
N GLY A 82 -6.32 11.92 -2.40
CA GLY A 82 -7.36 11.24 -3.15
C GLY A 82 -7.15 9.72 -3.25
N CYS A 83 -8.12 9.00 -3.83
CA CYS A 83 -8.08 7.54 -3.89
C CYS A 83 -7.02 7.02 -4.88
N LEU A 84 -5.94 6.42 -4.37
CA LEU A 84 -4.86 5.83 -5.19
C LEU A 84 -5.39 4.75 -6.15
N LEU A 85 -6.23 3.83 -5.65
CA LEU A 85 -6.77 2.72 -6.46
C LEU A 85 -7.73 3.23 -7.54
N GLY A 86 -8.49 4.28 -7.26
CA GLY A 86 -9.43 4.92 -8.20
C GLY A 86 -8.82 6.00 -9.09
N ALA A 87 -7.55 6.36 -8.89
CA ALA A 87 -6.90 7.39 -9.69
C ALA A 87 -6.78 6.94 -11.17
N SER A 88 -7.00 7.85 -12.11
CA SER A 88 -6.79 7.60 -13.55
C SER A 88 -5.31 7.41 -13.89
N ALA A 89 -4.41 7.88 -13.03
CA ALA A 89 -2.97 7.70 -13.16
C ALA A 89 -2.59 6.22 -13.09
N ASN A 90 -1.81 5.77 -14.08
CA ASN A 90 -1.24 4.42 -14.09
C ASN A 90 0.02 4.33 -13.24
N ARG A 91 0.78 5.42 -13.14
CA ARG A 91 1.94 5.53 -12.27
C ARG A 91 1.52 6.09 -10.92
N CYS A 92 1.94 5.42 -9.85
CA CYS A 92 1.66 5.83 -8.49
C CYS A 92 2.96 5.82 -7.69
N ARG A 93 3.16 6.82 -6.84
CA ARG A 93 4.30 6.90 -5.92
C ARG A 93 3.82 7.20 -4.51
N ILE A 94 4.34 6.47 -3.54
CA ILE A 94 4.22 6.79 -2.10
C ILE A 94 5.58 7.28 -1.61
N CYS A 95 5.66 8.53 -1.21
CA CYS A 95 6.89 9.19 -0.76
C CYS A 95 6.99 9.18 0.75
N PHE A 96 8.11 8.68 1.27
CA PHE A 96 8.48 8.73 2.68
C PHE A 96 9.49 9.89 2.87
N PRO A 97 9.06 11.05 3.38
CA PRO A 97 9.96 12.18 3.56
C PRO A 97 10.96 11.95 4.71
N GLU A 98 11.85 12.93 4.89
CA GLU A 98 12.84 12.90 5.97
C GLU A 98 12.16 12.72 7.34
N ASN A 99 12.80 11.91 8.19
CA ASN A 99 12.33 11.59 9.55
C ASN A 99 10.90 11.02 9.67
N CYS A 100 10.24 10.64 8.58
CA CYS A 100 8.95 9.94 8.60
C CYS A 100 9.11 8.59 9.28
N ARG A 101 8.53 8.38 10.46
CA ARG A 101 8.50 7.08 11.15
C ARG A 101 7.12 6.49 10.99
N ILE A 102 7.00 5.18 10.82
CA ILE A 102 5.70 4.54 10.58
C ILE A 102 5.43 3.47 11.64
N LEU A 103 4.21 3.44 12.16
CA LEU A 103 3.75 2.36 13.04
C LEU A 103 3.31 1.15 12.22
N LEU A 104 3.16 0.00 12.88
CA LEU A 104 2.88 -1.29 12.26
C LEU A 104 1.57 -1.25 11.48
N ALA A 105 0.50 -0.64 12.03
CA ALA A 105 -0.79 -0.51 11.36
C ALA A 105 -0.70 0.30 10.07
N ALA A 106 -0.05 1.47 10.09
CA ALA A 106 0.17 2.27 8.89
C ALA A 106 1.05 1.54 7.86
N GLY A 107 2.12 0.88 8.32
CA GLY A 107 2.98 0.07 7.45
C GLY A 107 2.21 -1.07 6.77
N ALA A 108 1.33 -1.75 7.51
CA ALA A 108 0.46 -2.77 6.95
C ALA A 108 -0.48 -2.23 5.87
N ARG A 109 -1.04 -1.03 6.06
CA ARG A 109 -1.87 -0.38 5.04
C ARG A 109 -1.09 -0.02 3.78
N VAL A 110 0.17 0.39 3.91
CA VAL A 110 1.04 0.58 2.75
C VAL A 110 1.24 -0.73 1.98
N ILE A 111 1.45 -1.87 2.66
CA ILE A 111 1.55 -3.19 2.01
C ILE A 111 0.26 -3.49 1.24
N ALA A 112 -0.88 -3.41 1.92
CA ALA A 112 -2.19 -3.74 1.34
C ALA A 112 -2.48 -2.86 0.11
N LEU A 113 -2.33 -1.54 0.26
CA LEU A 113 -2.58 -0.58 -0.81
C LEU A 113 -1.65 -0.80 -2.01
N SER A 114 -0.36 -1.04 -1.75
CA SER A 114 0.63 -1.27 -2.82
C SER A 114 0.39 -2.56 -3.56
N ASN A 115 0.04 -3.63 -2.84
CA ASN A 115 -0.26 -4.93 -3.43
C ASN A 115 -1.54 -4.88 -4.27
N GLN A 116 -2.59 -4.22 -3.77
CA GLN A 116 -3.83 -4.01 -4.51
C GLN A 116 -3.60 -3.15 -5.77
N ALA A 117 -2.83 -2.06 -5.66
CA ALA A 117 -2.49 -1.24 -6.81
C ALA A 117 -1.72 -2.04 -7.88
N ALA A 118 -0.72 -2.83 -7.47
CA ALA A 118 0.03 -3.70 -8.37
C ALA A 118 -0.87 -4.77 -9.01
N PHE A 119 -1.79 -5.35 -8.24
CA PHE A 119 -2.77 -6.34 -8.74
C PHE A 119 -3.71 -5.74 -9.79
N LEU A 120 -4.10 -4.47 -9.64
CA LEU A 120 -4.86 -3.71 -10.65
C LEU A 120 -4.00 -3.27 -11.86
N GLY A 121 -2.73 -3.66 -11.92
CA GLY A 121 -1.83 -3.32 -13.01
C GLY A 121 -1.23 -1.91 -12.95
N LYS A 122 -1.38 -1.19 -11.83
CA LYS A 122 -0.74 0.12 -11.64
C LYS A 122 0.75 -0.04 -11.38
N ALA A 123 1.55 0.86 -11.95
CA ALA A 123 2.99 0.96 -11.71
C ALA A 123 3.23 1.74 -10.40
N ILE A 124 3.28 1.01 -9.29
CA ILE A 124 3.47 1.55 -7.94
C ILE A 124 4.94 1.55 -7.50
N GLU A 125 5.39 2.66 -6.94
CA GLU A 125 6.72 2.86 -6.39
C GLU A 125 6.64 3.37 -4.94
N LEU A 126 7.47 2.79 -4.07
CA LEU A 126 7.67 3.25 -2.69
C LEU A 126 9.02 3.94 -2.59
N ASP A 127 9.01 5.25 -2.36
CA ASP A 127 10.22 6.08 -2.31
C ASP A 127 10.64 6.39 -0.87
N PHE A 128 11.62 5.64 -0.39
CA PHE A 128 12.36 5.79 0.86
C PHE A 128 13.70 6.51 0.70
N SER A 129 13.99 7.15 -0.45
CA SER A 129 15.30 7.79 -0.72
C SER A 129 15.71 8.80 0.35
N LYS A 130 14.72 9.46 0.97
CA LYS A 130 14.90 10.43 2.05
C LYS A 130 14.72 9.85 3.45
N CYS A 131 14.39 8.56 3.58
CA CYS A 131 14.03 7.95 4.85
C CYS A 131 14.63 6.54 5.07
N PRO A 132 15.97 6.40 5.04
CA PRO A 132 16.63 5.10 5.15
C PRO A 132 16.36 4.38 6.48
N SER A 133 16.24 5.12 7.60
CA SER A 133 15.94 4.52 8.90
C SER A 133 14.59 3.80 8.94
N THR A 134 13.61 4.34 8.22
CA THR A 134 12.27 3.76 8.14
C THR A 134 12.25 2.56 7.22
N LYS A 135 13.01 2.60 6.13
CA LYS A 135 13.27 1.42 5.31
C LYS A 135 13.88 0.28 6.14
N ASP A 136 14.92 0.56 6.93
CA ASP A 136 15.58 -0.46 7.77
C ASP A 136 14.65 -1.05 8.83
N PHE A 137 13.81 -0.20 9.44
CA PHE A 137 12.78 -0.64 10.38
C PHE A 137 11.75 -1.54 9.70
N LEU A 138 11.23 -1.14 8.54
CA LEU A 138 10.27 -1.94 7.77
C LEU A 138 10.87 -3.27 7.31
N ASP A 139 12.14 -3.31 6.92
CA ASP A 139 12.85 -4.55 6.60
C ASP A 139 12.96 -5.47 7.83
N ARG A 140 13.22 -4.90 9.02
CA ARG A 140 13.18 -5.67 10.27
C ARG A 140 11.80 -6.23 10.57
N LEU A 141 10.71 -5.54 10.22
CA LEU A 141 9.35 -6.05 10.36
C LEU A 141 9.01 -7.16 9.36
N GLY A 142 9.73 -7.24 8.23
CA GLY A 142 9.44 -8.17 7.14
C GLY A 142 8.59 -7.56 6.03
N PHE A 143 8.40 -6.23 6.04
CA PHE A 143 7.55 -5.50 5.10
C PHE A 143 7.82 -5.85 3.64
N PHE A 144 9.08 -5.91 3.23
CA PHE A 144 9.48 -6.15 1.84
C PHE A 144 9.28 -7.60 1.37
N ASP A 145 9.18 -8.56 2.31
CA ASP A 145 8.86 -9.96 1.98
C ASP A 145 7.39 -10.10 1.53
N HIS A 146 6.52 -9.18 1.93
CA HIS A 146 5.08 -9.21 1.66
C HIS A 146 4.62 -8.24 0.59
N LEU A 147 5.55 -7.51 -0.04
CA LEU A 147 5.24 -6.68 -1.21
C LEU A 147 5.20 -7.53 -2.48
N HIS A 148 4.15 -7.33 -3.27
CA HIS A 148 4.01 -7.91 -4.60
C HIS A 148 5.28 -7.64 -5.45
N PRO A 149 5.75 -8.60 -6.26
CA PRO A 149 7.02 -8.46 -6.99
C PRO A 149 7.07 -7.25 -7.94
N ALA A 150 5.92 -6.80 -8.45
CA ALA A 150 5.82 -5.63 -9.31
C ALA A 150 5.95 -4.27 -8.58
N VAL A 151 5.86 -4.24 -7.25
CA VAL A 151 6.03 -3.01 -6.46
C VAL A 151 7.50 -2.63 -6.45
N ARG A 152 7.80 -1.45 -7.01
CA ARG A 152 9.16 -0.88 -7.02
C ARG A 152 9.45 -0.23 -5.67
N VAL A 153 10.69 -0.34 -5.22
CA VAL A 153 11.16 0.27 -3.97
C VAL A 153 12.43 1.04 -4.26
N GLN A 154 12.49 2.29 -3.79
CA GLN A 154 13.63 3.17 -3.96
C GLN A 154 14.13 3.64 -2.58
N PRO A 155 15.43 3.50 -2.22
CA PRO A 155 16.42 2.68 -2.89
C PRO A 155 15.98 1.21 -2.95
N GLU A 156 16.66 0.41 -3.77
CA GLU A 156 16.24 -0.95 -4.10
C GLU A 156 15.84 -1.81 -2.89
N ARG A 157 14.92 -2.76 -3.15
CA ARG A 157 14.46 -3.73 -2.16
C ARG A 157 15.67 -4.45 -1.54
N PRO A 158 15.71 -4.66 -0.21
CA PRO A 158 16.79 -5.44 0.41
C PRO A 158 16.92 -6.82 -0.26
N THR A 159 18.16 -7.23 -0.56
CA THR A 159 18.46 -8.54 -1.13
C THR A 159 18.31 -9.67 -0.11
N GLU A 160 18.56 -9.37 1.17
CA GLU A 160 18.39 -10.29 2.28
C GLU A 160 17.37 -9.72 3.27
N SER A 161 16.37 -10.52 3.64
CA SER A 161 15.36 -10.12 4.62
C SER A 161 15.94 -10.13 6.04
N ARG A 162 15.93 -8.96 6.68
CA ARG A 162 16.29 -8.84 8.10
C ARG A 162 15.28 -9.56 8.99
N ALA A 163 14.00 -9.59 8.61
CA ALA A 163 12.99 -10.33 9.34
C ALA A 163 13.28 -11.83 9.37
N LYS A 164 13.71 -12.43 8.25
CA LYS A 164 14.12 -13.84 8.21
C LYS A 164 15.40 -14.08 9.01
N ARG A 165 16.40 -13.20 8.90
CA ARG A 165 17.69 -13.31 9.61
C ARG A 165 17.55 -13.22 11.13
N TYR A 166 16.66 -12.36 11.63
CA TYR A 166 16.50 -12.06 13.06
C TYR A 166 15.17 -12.56 13.64
N ARG A 167 14.49 -13.48 12.94
CA ARG A 167 13.14 -13.94 13.28
C ARG A 167 13.04 -14.39 14.73
N GLY A 168 12.10 -13.80 15.49
CA GLY A 168 11.86 -14.17 16.88
C GLY A 168 12.92 -13.71 17.89
N ASN A 169 13.94 -12.95 17.48
CA ASN A 169 14.98 -12.45 18.39
C ASN A 169 14.56 -11.19 19.19
N ASN A 170 13.28 -10.82 19.16
CA ASN A 170 12.79 -9.63 19.85
C ASN A 170 11.43 -9.90 20.47
N ASP A 171 11.40 -9.97 21.80
CA ASP A 171 10.16 -10.12 22.57
C ASP A 171 9.17 -8.96 22.37
N ASN A 172 9.50 -7.89 21.67
CA ASN A 172 8.56 -6.80 21.39
C ASN A 172 7.96 -6.87 19.99
N LEU A 173 8.25 -7.93 19.23
CA LEU A 173 7.89 -8.04 17.82
C LEU A 173 7.61 -9.48 17.41
N VAL A 174 6.45 -9.70 16.80
CA VAL A 174 6.21 -10.80 15.87
C VAL A 174 6.29 -10.20 14.48
N GLU A 175 7.29 -10.63 13.70
CA GLU A 175 7.46 -10.18 12.31
C GLU A 175 6.23 -10.50 11.46
N ILE A 176 6.04 -9.74 10.38
CA ILE A 176 4.93 -9.94 9.46
C ILE A 176 5.02 -11.37 8.90
N ALA A 177 3.97 -12.15 9.12
CA ALA A 177 3.83 -13.52 8.67
C ALA A 177 2.68 -13.60 7.67
N SER A 178 2.91 -14.34 6.57
CA SER A 178 1.90 -14.53 5.52
C SER A 178 0.82 -15.49 6.01
N ILE A 179 -0.44 -15.14 5.72
CA ILE A 179 -1.59 -16.04 5.84
C ILE A 179 -1.86 -16.53 4.41
N ASN A 180 -1.09 -17.55 4.00
CA ASN A 180 -1.21 -18.18 2.70
C ASN A 180 -2.12 -19.41 2.80
N LEU A 181 -3.04 -19.56 1.84
CA LEU A 181 -3.94 -20.70 1.71
C LEU A 181 -3.20 -22.02 1.44
N ASP A 182 -2.17 -21.97 0.58
CA ASP A 182 -1.46 -23.16 0.11
C ASP A 182 -0.38 -23.65 1.08
N ASP A 183 0.09 -22.76 1.96
CA ASP A 183 1.20 -22.99 2.90
C ASP A 183 0.98 -22.19 4.19
N PHE A 184 -0.08 -22.55 4.92
CA PHE A 184 -0.46 -21.86 6.14
C PHE A 184 0.44 -22.26 7.32
N ASP A 185 1.07 -21.27 7.96
CA ASP A 185 1.82 -21.49 9.21
C ASP A 185 0.87 -21.51 10.42
N ASP A 186 0.41 -22.70 10.80
CA ASP A 186 -0.47 -22.94 11.97
C ASP A 186 0.10 -22.42 13.30
N SER A 187 1.38 -22.05 13.35
CA SER A 187 1.99 -21.47 14.54
C SER A 187 1.77 -19.96 14.68
N ILE A 188 1.23 -19.25 13.67
CA ILE A 188 1.01 -17.80 13.73
C ILE A 188 0.13 -17.40 14.92
N PRO A 189 -1.08 -17.99 15.15
CA PRO A 189 -1.92 -17.62 16.29
C PRO A 189 -1.20 -17.87 17.63
N VAL A 190 -0.45 -18.97 17.73
CA VAL A 190 0.33 -19.31 18.94
C VAL A 190 1.43 -18.28 19.20
N LYS A 191 2.18 -17.87 18.17
CA LYS A 191 3.26 -16.86 18.28
C LYS A 191 2.70 -15.50 18.73
N LEU A 192 1.64 -15.02 18.08
CA LEU A 192 0.99 -13.77 18.45
C LEU A 192 0.47 -13.80 19.90
N THR A 193 -0.18 -14.90 20.28
CA THR A 193 -0.75 -15.06 21.64
C THR A 193 0.35 -15.10 22.69
N LYS A 194 1.38 -15.92 22.50
CA LYS A 194 2.53 -15.98 23.42
C LYS A 194 3.15 -14.60 23.59
N GLN A 195 3.29 -13.86 22.49
CA GLN A 195 3.90 -12.55 22.54
C GLN A 195 3.04 -11.51 23.25
N PHE A 196 1.72 -11.54 23.01
CA PHE A 196 0.76 -10.71 23.72
C PHE A 196 0.76 -11.01 25.22
N ALA A 197 0.61 -12.28 25.59
CA ALA A 197 0.51 -12.74 26.97
C ALA A 197 1.80 -12.48 27.77
N LEU A 198 2.97 -12.45 27.12
CA LEU A 198 4.23 -12.04 27.75
C LEU A 198 4.16 -10.61 28.31
N HIS A 199 3.42 -9.71 27.64
CA HIS A 199 3.36 -8.29 28.02
C HIS A 199 2.08 -7.90 28.77
N ALA A 200 0.97 -8.57 28.48
CA ALA A 200 -0.33 -8.25 29.05
C ALA A 200 -0.71 -9.13 30.25
N GLY A 201 -0.15 -10.34 30.37
CA GLY A 201 -0.50 -11.32 31.39
C GLY A 201 -0.92 -12.67 30.80
N GLN A 202 -0.58 -13.76 31.48
CA GLN A 202 -0.90 -15.13 31.04
C GLN A 202 -2.39 -15.47 31.19
N GLU A 203 -3.10 -14.76 32.06
CA GLU A 203 -4.55 -14.85 32.24
C GLU A 203 -5.33 -14.54 30.94
N TYR A 204 -4.76 -13.74 30.04
CA TYR A 204 -5.37 -13.39 28.75
C TYR A 204 -5.09 -14.41 27.64
N TYR A 205 -4.23 -15.40 27.88
CA TYR A 205 -3.73 -16.29 26.83
C TYR A 205 -4.85 -16.96 26.05
N MET A 206 -5.79 -17.63 26.72
CA MET A 206 -6.85 -18.36 26.04
C MET A 206 -7.81 -17.44 25.29
N ALA A 207 -8.19 -16.31 25.88
CA ALA A 207 -9.09 -15.36 25.24
C ALA A 207 -8.47 -14.77 23.97
N VAL A 208 -7.20 -14.37 24.04
CA VAL A 208 -6.46 -13.79 22.91
C VAL A 208 -6.15 -14.84 21.85
N PHE A 209 -5.84 -16.08 22.26
CA PHE A 209 -5.66 -17.20 21.33
C PHE A 209 -6.89 -17.45 20.48
N THR A 210 -8.08 -17.47 21.11
CA THR A 210 -9.34 -17.59 20.40
C THR A 210 -9.51 -16.43 19.42
N ILE A 211 -9.36 -15.18 19.87
CA ILE A 211 -9.51 -14.00 18.99
C ILE A 211 -8.58 -14.08 17.76
N PHE A 212 -7.29 -14.33 17.97
CA PHE A 212 -6.34 -14.40 16.86
C PHE A 212 -6.59 -15.60 15.95
N SER A 213 -6.95 -16.76 16.49
CA SER A 213 -7.26 -17.95 15.68
C SER A 213 -8.49 -17.73 14.81
N GLU A 214 -9.55 -17.12 15.35
CA GLU A 214 -10.77 -16.82 14.59
C GLU A 214 -10.51 -15.77 13.50
N LEU A 215 -9.80 -14.67 13.82
CA LEU A 215 -9.48 -13.64 12.84
C LEU A 215 -8.59 -14.19 11.71
N ILE A 216 -7.56 -14.96 12.04
CA ILE A 216 -6.67 -15.57 11.04
C ILE A 216 -7.40 -16.65 10.24
N GLY A 217 -8.24 -17.46 10.91
CA GLY A 217 -9.12 -18.43 10.27
C GLY A 217 -10.02 -17.78 9.22
N ASN A 218 -10.62 -16.62 9.55
CA ASN A 218 -11.43 -15.86 8.60
C ASN A 218 -10.62 -15.37 7.39
N VAL A 219 -9.40 -14.86 7.59
CA VAL A 219 -8.54 -14.44 6.47
C VAL A 219 -8.22 -15.64 5.56
N ARG A 220 -7.90 -16.78 6.15
CA ARG A 220 -7.63 -18.01 5.41
C ARG A 220 -8.88 -18.43 4.62
N ASP A 221 -10.02 -18.57 5.28
CA ASP A 221 -11.18 -19.24 4.71
C ASP A 221 -12.00 -18.34 3.76
N HIS A 222 -11.84 -17.01 3.84
CA HIS A 222 -12.73 -16.04 3.17
C HIS A 222 -12.07 -14.90 2.40
N SER A 223 -10.73 -14.89 2.21
CA SER A 223 -10.10 -13.75 1.51
C SER A 223 -10.46 -13.64 0.02
N GLU A 224 -10.81 -14.75 -0.66
CA GLU A 224 -11.27 -14.80 -2.07
C GLU A 224 -10.39 -14.03 -3.08
N THR A 225 -9.13 -13.81 -2.72
CA THR A 225 -8.16 -12.96 -3.41
C THR A 225 -6.87 -13.75 -3.63
N PRO A 226 -6.16 -13.53 -4.74
CA PRO A 226 -4.84 -14.13 -4.94
C PRO A 226 -3.74 -13.42 -4.14
N ILE A 227 -4.05 -12.31 -3.47
CA ILE A 227 -3.09 -11.57 -2.64
C ILE A 227 -3.09 -12.20 -1.24
N PRO A 228 -1.98 -12.78 -0.74
CA PRO A 228 -1.96 -13.34 0.60
C PRO A 228 -2.33 -12.30 1.66
N GLY A 229 -3.07 -12.73 2.69
CA GLY A 229 -3.23 -11.96 3.91
C GLY A 229 -1.95 -12.01 4.74
N PHE A 230 -1.92 -11.27 5.85
CA PHE A 230 -0.78 -11.32 6.76
C PHE A 230 -1.17 -10.91 8.18
N ALA A 231 -0.35 -11.33 9.15
CA ALA A 231 -0.48 -10.91 10.54
C ALA A 231 0.86 -10.52 11.15
N ALA A 232 0.82 -9.61 12.11
CA ALA A 232 1.99 -9.09 12.82
C ALA A 232 1.60 -8.53 14.19
N LEU A 233 2.57 -8.42 15.10
CA LEU A 233 2.36 -7.79 16.41
C LEU A 233 3.60 -7.02 16.84
N GLN A 234 3.40 -5.84 17.42
CA GLN A 234 4.49 -5.06 18.00
C GLN A 234 4.07 -4.43 19.34
N LEU A 235 4.96 -4.50 20.33
CA LEU A 235 4.85 -3.70 21.55
C LEU A 235 5.59 -2.37 21.35
N TYR A 236 4.85 -1.27 21.50
CA TYR A 236 5.42 0.08 21.58
C TYR A 236 5.64 0.48 23.04
N LYS A 237 6.86 0.92 23.35
CA LYS A 237 7.27 1.38 24.69
C LYS A 237 7.42 2.91 24.80
N GLY A 238 6.87 3.65 23.82
CA GLY A 238 6.93 5.11 23.77
C GLY A 238 5.97 5.78 24.75
N LYS A 239 5.64 7.06 24.51
CA LYS A 239 4.73 7.85 25.35
C LYS A 239 3.37 7.16 25.58
N ARG A 240 2.86 6.49 24.54
CA ARG A 240 1.67 5.63 24.62
C ARG A 240 2.15 4.19 24.56
N ARG A 241 2.32 3.55 25.72
CA ARG A 241 2.67 2.13 25.78
C ARG A 241 1.45 1.32 25.38
N HIS A 242 1.57 0.53 24.32
CA HIS A 242 0.48 -0.33 23.83
C HIS A 242 1.03 -1.48 22.99
N ILE A 243 0.24 -2.54 22.87
CA ILE A 243 0.46 -3.62 21.92
C ILE A 243 -0.38 -3.30 20.70
N GLN A 244 0.22 -3.30 19.51
CA GLN A 244 -0.47 -3.18 18.25
C GLN A 244 -0.39 -4.52 17.52
N THR A 245 -1.54 -5.08 17.14
CA THR A 245 -1.63 -6.28 16.33
C THR A 245 -2.32 -5.93 15.03
N VAL A 246 -1.81 -6.44 13.92
CA VAL A 246 -2.45 -6.35 12.61
C VAL A 246 -2.77 -7.75 12.13
N ILE A 247 -3.98 -7.92 11.61
CA ILE A 247 -4.42 -9.10 10.85
C ILE A 247 -5.13 -8.51 9.64
N SER A 248 -4.53 -8.67 8.46
CA SER A 248 -5.05 -8.14 7.21
C SER A 248 -5.55 -9.31 6.37
N ASP A 249 -6.81 -9.23 5.94
CA ASP A 249 -7.18 -9.84 4.67
C ASP A 249 -6.70 -8.90 3.55
N SER A 250 -6.31 -9.45 2.42
CA SER A 250 -6.17 -8.67 1.18
C SER A 250 -7.42 -8.86 0.31
N GLY A 251 -8.53 -9.24 0.97
CA GLY A 251 -9.75 -9.75 0.36
C GLY A 251 -10.68 -8.67 -0.13
N LEU A 252 -11.87 -9.08 -0.58
CA LEU A 252 -12.90 -8.20 -1.14
C LEU A 252 -13.47 -7.18 -0.13
N GLY A 253 -13.07 -7.25 1.14
CA GLY A 253 -13.46 -6.37 2.22
C GLY A 253 -14.78 -6.75 2.88
N ILE A 254 -15.02 -6.22 4.09
CA ILE A 254 -16.18 -6.56 4.93
C ILE A 254 -17.52 -6.29 4.23
N ALA A 255 -17.62 -5.23 3.41
CA ALA A 255 -18.84 -4.89 2.69
C ALA A 255 -19.20 -5.96 1.65
N THR A 256 -18.20 -6.50 0.94
CA THR A 256 -18.43 -7.59 -0.02
C THR A 256 -18.80 -8.91 0.68
N THR A 257 -18.14 -9.22 1.81
CA THR A 257 -18.48 -10.40 2.62
C THR A 257 -19.89 -10.29 3.21
N LEU A 258 -20.28 -9.10 3.69
CA LEU A 258 -21.63 -8.80 4.15
C LEU A 258 -22.65 -8.92 3.01
N LYS A 259 -22.37 -8.35 1.83
CA LYS A 259 -23.21 -8.50 0.63
C LYS A 259 -23.43 -9.97 0.26
N ARG A 260 -22.37 -10.80 0.31
CA ARG A 260 -22.47 -12.24 0.03
C ARG A 260 -23.39 -12.94 1.02
N ASN A 261 -23.20 -12.68 2.32
CA ASN A 261 -24.05 -13.25 3.36
C ASN A 261 -25.49 -12.76 3.29
N LEU A 262 -25.72 -11.47 3.02
CA LEU A 262 -27.05 -10.91 2.79
C LEU A 262 -27.73 -11.56 1.58
N LYS A 263 -27.02 -11.77 0.48
CA LYS A 263 -27.56 -12.46 -0.70
C LYS A 263 -28.00 -13.90 -0.39
N ILE A 264 -27.25 -14.61 0.44
CA ILE A 264 -27.50 -16.02 0.77
C ILE A 264 -28.61 -16.17 1.81
N TYR A 265 -28.55 -15.39 2.90
CA TYR A 265 -29.40 -15.58 4.07
C TYR A 265 -30.55 -14.56 4.18
N TYR A 266 -30.44 -13.41 3.51
CA TYR A 266 -31.40 -12.30 3.57
C TYR A 266 -31.67 -11.68 2.18
N PRO A 267 -32.13 -12.47 1.19
CA PRO A 267 -32.18 -12.06 -0.22
C PRO A 267 -33.11 -10.87 -0.51
N GLU A 268 -34.16 -10.66 0.29
CA GLU A 268 -35.05 -9.51 0.12
C GLU A 268 -34.38 -8.20 0.57
N ILE A 269 -33.61 -8.22 1.67
CA ILE A 269 -32.79 -7.08 2.11
C ILE A 269 -31.71 -6.78 1.07
N PHE A 270 -31.11 -7.82 0.47
CA PHE A 270 -30.10 -7.64 -0.58
C PHE A 270 -30.67 -6.93 -1.82
N LYS A 271 -31.90 -7.27 -2.26
CA LYS A 271 -32.57 -6.58 -3.38
C LYS A 271 -32.87 -5.11 -3.08
N GLU A 272 -33.31 -4.81 -1.86
CA GLU A 272 -33.54 -3.42 -1.43
C GLU A 272 -32.22 -2.63 -1.44
N LEU A 273 -31.13 -3.25 -1.02
CA LEU A 273 -29.79 -2.66 -1.01
C LEU A 273 -29.26 -2.36 -2.43
N GLU A 274 -29.55 -3.22 -3.42
CA GLU A 274 -29.23 -2.98 -4.84
C GLU A 274 -30.06 -1.84 -5.46
N SER A 275 -31.21 -1.50 -4.86
CA SER A 275 -32.10 -0.43 -5.34
C SER A 275 -31.78 0.97 -4.79
N LEU A 276 -30.80 1.10 -3.89
CA LEU A 276 -30.40 2.37 -3.30
C LEU A 276 -29.63 3.24 -4.30
N SER A 277 -29.79 4.56 -4.20
CA SER A 277 -29.08 5.53 -5.04
C SER A 277 -27.67 5.89 -4.54
N GLU A 278 -27.37 5.59 -3.27
CA GLU A 278 -26.03 5.75 -2.68
C GLU A 278 -25.18 4.49 -2.90
N ASP A 279 -23.85 4.63 -2.84
CA ASP A 279 -22.94 3.50 -2.92
C ASP A 279 -23.28 2.45 -1.84
N PRO A 280 -23.71 1.24 -2.24
CA PRO A 280 -24.18 0.22 -1.31
C PRO A 280 -23.08 -0.25 -0.34
N ASP A 281 -21.80 -0.09 -0.67
CA ASP A 281 -20.69 -0.41 0.26
C ASP A 281 -20.60 0.62 1.39
N ILE A 282 -20.83 1.91 1.10
CA ILE A 282 -20.86 2.98 2.11
C ILE A 282 -22.08 2.81 3.03
N PHE A 283 -23.23 2.43 2.48
CA PHE A 283 -24.44 2.18 3.26
C PHE A 283 -24.23 1.04 4.26
N LEU A 284 -23.63 -0.07 3.82
CA LEU A 284 -23.36 -1.23 4.67
C LEU A 284 -22.37 -0.92 5.79
N VAL A 285 -21.27 -0.23 5.50
CA VAL A 285 -20.26 0.11 6.51
C VAL A 285 -20.80 1.09 7.56
N LYS A 286 -21.73 1.98 7.20
CA LYS A 286 -22.34 2.93 8.16
C LYS A 286 -23.35 2.29 9.11
N HIS A 287 -23.90 1.13 8.76
CA HIS A 287 -24.99 0.48 9.51
C HIS A 287 -24.64 -0.91 10.06
N ALA A 288 -23.41 -1.37 9.85
CA ALA A 288 -22.83 -2.55 10.51
C ALA A 288 -22.28 -2.19 11.90
#